data_AF-A0A2E2B1Z7-F1
#
_entry.id   AF-A0A2E2B1Z7-F1
#
_cell.length_a   1.000
_cell.length_b   1.000
_cell.length_c   1.000
_cell.angle_alpha   90.00
_cell.angle_beta   90.00
_cell.angle_gamma   90.00
#
_symmetry.space_group_name_H-M   'P 1'
#
loop_
_entity.id
_entity.type
_entity.pdbx_description
1 polymer ?
#
loop_
_entity_poly.entity_id
_entity_poly.type
_entity_poly.pdbx_seq_one_letter_code
_entity_poly.pdbx_strand_id
1 'polypeptide(L)'
;MPYIQEPIPVVSEPPMREWYMLQLPWSGEVTEIRRLNMPGLQELYCDGNPLTDLPWDELQNLYYLSVYDCAFVTLDLWQMPNLYSCYAGDNYDLETVDAHDMANIGDLDLYYCQSLTTLDISGCTNLGYIYAYGCAFDEAMVDQLLADLVANGTTGGYLRINSGSSAPPSDPDGLALKAVLIDRGWNIYHN
;
A
#
# COMPACT_ATOMS: atom_id res chain seq x y z
N MET A 1 -10.60 50.23 -16.22
CA MET A 1 -10.56 49.01 -15.38
C MET A 1 -9.11 48.59 -15.26
N PRO A 2 -8.54 48.38 -14.07
CA PRO A 2 -7.18 47.86 -13.96
C PRO A 2 -7.19 46.39 -14.42
N TYR A 3 -6.34 46.08 -15.40
CA TYR A 3 -6.09 44.72 -15.85
C TYR A 3 -5.27 44.05 -14.74
N ILE A 4 -5.89 43.17 -13.96
CA ILE A 4 -5.15 42.33 -13.00
C ILE A 4 -4.37 41.36 -13.88
N GLN A 5 -3.05 41.57 -13.96
CA GLN A 5 -2.16 40.67 -14.66
C GLN A 5 -2.13 39.38 -13.84
N GLU A 6 -2.79 38.32 -14.33
CA GLU A 6 -2.65 37.01 -13.71
C GLU A 6 -1.15 36.65 -13.68
N PRO A 7 -0.65 36.12 -12.55
CA PRO A 7 0.75 35.74 -12.45
C PRO A 7 1.08 34.77 -13.60
N ILE A 8 2.22 34.99 -14.25
CA ILE A 8 2.70 34.10 -15.30
C ILE A 8 2.77 32.69 -14.69
N PRO A 9 2.16 31.67 -15.32
CA PRO A 9 2.24 30.31 -14.82
C PRO A 9 3.70 29.92 -14.63
N VAL A 10 4.05 29.39 -13.45
CA VAL A 10 5.36 28.77 -13.26
C VAL A 10 5.37 27.49 -14.09
N VAL A 11 6.11 27.51 -15.19
CA VAL A 11 6.31 26.34 -16.04
C VAL A 11 7.53 25.60 -15.50
N SER A 12 7.37 24.31 -15.17
CA SER A 12 8.48 23.49 -14.69
C SER A 12 9.47 23.19 -15.82
N GLU A 13 10.76 23.11 -15.49
CA GLU A 13 11.81 22.64 -16.39
C GLU A 13 12.57 21.46 -15.73
N PRO A 14 12.52 20.24 -16.30
CA PRO A 14 11.74 19.84 -17.48
C PRO A 14 10.23 19.92 -17.25
N PRO A 15 9.40 19.92 -18.32
CA PRO A 15 7.94 19.91 -18.17
C PRO A 15 7.49 18.64 -17.41
N MET A 16 6.46 18.76 -16.57
CA MET A 16 5.97 17.67 -15.71
C MET A 16 5.69 16.35 -16.44
N ARG A 17 5.31 16.40 -17.72
CA ARG A 17 5.09 15.20 -18.54
C ARG A 17 6.32 14.30 -18.71
N GLU A 18 7.51 14.85 -18.45
CA GLU A 18 8.81 14.18 -18.54
C GLU A 18 9.33 13.74 -17.16
N TRP A 19 8.56 14.00 -16.10
CA TRP A 19 8.93 13.60 -14.74
C TRP A 19 8.60 12.13 -14.50
N TYR A 20 9.50 11.45 -13.80
CA TYR A 20 9.34 10.06 -13.37
C TYR A 20 9.08 9.93 -11.87
N MET A 21 9.30 11.00 -11.11
CA MET A 21 9.16 11.06 -9.67
C MET A 21 8.44 12.35 -9.27
N LEU A 22 7.50 12.25 -8.34
CA LEU A 22 6.89 13.38 -7.64
C LEU A 22 6.99 13.16 -6.14
N GLN A 23 7.59 14.13 -5.44
CA GLN A 23 7.65 14.15 -3.99
C GLN A 23 6.98 15.40 -3.44
N LEU A 24 5.95 15.19 -2.63
CA LEU A 24 5.32 16.24 -1.83
C LEU A 24 6.20 16.59 -0.62
N PRO A 25 6.10 17.81 -0.09
CA PRO A 25 6.75 18.14 1.17
C PRO A 25 6.22 17.24 2.29
N TRP A 26 7.13 16.76 3.14
CA TRP A 26 6.79 16.05 4.37
C TRP A 26 5.99 16.97 5.30
N SER A 27 4.97 16.44 5.98
CA SER A 27 4.10 17.21 6.89
C SER A 27 3.50 18.46 6.22
N GLY A 28 3.03 18.28 4.98
CA GLY A 28 2.38 19.35 4.21
C GLY A 28 0.88 19.47 4.50
N GLU A 29 0.22 20.33 3.73
CA GLU A 29 -1.23 20.56 3.80
C GLU A 29 -1.93 20.09 2.51
N VAL A 30 -1.29 19.20 1.72
CA VAL A 30 -1.87 18.72 0.47
C VAL A 30 -3.00 17.75 0.78
N THR A 31 -4.24 18.13 0.47
CA THR A 31 -5.43 17.31 0.72
C THR A 31 -5.95 16.60 -0.52
N GLU A 32 -5.48 16.97 -1.71
CA GLU A 32 -5.94 16.41 -2.99
C GLU A 32 -4.82 16.47 -4.03
N ILE A 33 -4.68 15.39 -4.80
CA ILE A 33 -3.88 15.33 -6.02
C ILE A 33 -4.81 14.99 -7.18
N ARG A 34 -4.81 15.83 -8.21
CA ARG A 34 -5.61 15.60 -9.43
C ARG A 34 -4.94 16.22 -10.63
N ARG A 35 -5.15 15.64 -11.82
CA ARG A 35 -4.65 16.18 -13.09
C ARG A 35 -3.13 16.33 -13.07
N LEU A 36 -2.42 15.30 -12.62
CA LEU A 36 -0.97 15.27 -12.52
C LEU A 36 -0.32 15.58 -13.88
N ASN A 37 -0.90 15.04 -14.97
CA ASN A 37 -0.34 15.16 -16.31
C ASN A 37 1.14 14.70 -16.36
N MET A 38 1.43 13.63 -15.62
CA MET A 38 2.75 12.98 -15.53
C MET A 38 2.63 11.52 -16.02
N PRO A 39 2.42 11.28 -17.33
CA PRO A 39 2.20 9.93 -17.85
C PRO A 39 3.41 9.00 -17.68
N GLY A 40 4.59 9.54 -17.40
CA GLY A 40 5.81 8.77 -17.09
C GLY A 40 6.09 8.57 -15.60
N LEU A 41 5.17 8.98 -14.70
CA LEU A 41 5.37 8.88 -13.25
C LEU A 41 5.49 7.43 -12.82
N GLN A 42 6.57 7.11 -12.12
CA GLN A 42 6.88 5.78 -11.57
C GLN A 42 6.99 5.81 -10.05
N GLU A 43 7.31 6.95 -9.45
CA GLU A 43 7.52 7.10 -8.01
C GLU A 43 6.70 8.28 -7.46
N LEU A 44 5.86 8.02 -6.46
CA LEU A 44 5.03 9.02 -5.82
C LEU A 44 5.23 8.97 -4.30
N TYR A 45 5.69 10.10 -3.73
CA TYR A 45 5.89 10.28 -2.30
C TYR A 45 4.96 11.36 -1.77
N CYS A 46 4.06 10.96 -0.88
CA CYS A 46 2.97 11.78 -0.35
C CYS A 46 3.01 11.93 1.17
N ASP A 47 4.07 11.43 1.81
CA ASP A 47 4.14 11.21 3.25
C ASP A 47 3.81 12.45 4.09
N GLY A 48 3.07 12.26 5.18
CA GLY A 48 2.69 13.31 6.12
C GLY A 48 1.72 14.34 5.55
N ASN A 49 1.02 14.04 4.45
CA ASN A 49 -0.04 14.90 3.92
C ASN A 49 -1.41 14.28 4.20
N PRO A 50 -2.45 15.08 4.54
CA PRO A 50 -3.79 14.59 4.89
C PRO A 50 -4.59 14.14 3.65
N LEU A 51 -3.97 13.35 2.77
CA LEU A 51 -4.60 12.77 1.60
C LEU A 51 -5.52 11.63 2.02
N THR A 52 -6.68 11.59 1.40
CA THR A 52 -7.69 10.53 1.59
C THR A 52 -7.91 9.72 0.31
N ASP A 53 -7.35 10.16 -0.81
CA ASP A 53 -7.54 9.56 -2.14
C ASP A 53 -6.37 9.89 -3.08
N LEU A 54 -6.24 9.14 -4.17
CA LEU A 54 -5.26 9.35 -5.24
C LEU A 54 -5.93 9.39 -6.61
N PRO A 55 -5.32 10.03 -7.62
CA PRO A 55 -5.85 10.01 -8.99
C PRO A 55 -5.53 8.67 -9.68
N TRP A 56 -6.15 7.58 -9.25
CA TRP A 56 -5.82 6.19 -9.64
C TRP A 56 -5.66 5.97 -11.15
N ASP A 57 -6.57 6.53 -11.95
CA ASP A 57 -6.54 6.45 -13.42
C ASP A 57 -5.29 7.08 -14.06
N GLU A 58 -4.59 7.96 -13.34
CA GLU A 58 -3.37 8.63 -13.79
C GLU A 58 -2.08 7.91 -13.34
N LEU A 59 -2.20 6.89 -12.46
CA LEU A 59 -1.07 6.21 -11.81
C LEU A 59 -0.76 4.82 -12.40
N GLN A 60 -1.18 4.57 -13.64
CA GLN A 60 -1.07 3.25 -14.28
C GLN A 60 0.38 2.78 -14.50
N ASN A 61 1.36 3.68 -14.51
CA ASN A 61 2.79 3.36 -14.63
C ASN A 61 3.53 3.39 -13.28
N LEU A 62 2.81 3.62 -12.18
CA LEU A 62 3.41 3.76 -10.87
C LEU A 62 4.01 2.43 -10.43
N TYR A 63 5.26 2.49 -9.98
CA TYR A 63 6.05 1.35 -9.51
C TYR A 63 6.25 1.42 -7.99
N TYR A 64 6.35 2.63 -7.43
CA TYR A 64 6.58 2.90 -6.02
C TYR A 64 5.61 3.95 -5.49
N LEU A 65 4.93 3.64 -4.38
CA LEU A 65 4.02 4.54 -3.67
C LEU A 65 4.42 4.67 -2.19
N SER A 66 4.52 5.90 -1.70
CA SER A 66 4.61 6.21 -0.27
C SER A 66 3.50 7.16 0.13
N VAL A 67 2.63 6.69 1.01
CA VAL A 67 1.52 7.43 1.63
C VAL A 67 1.56 7.25 3.15
N TYR A 68 2.78 7.26 3.72
CA TYR A 68 2.99 7.12 5.16
C TYR A 68 2.40 8.32 5.91
N ASP A 69 1.73 8.08 7.05
CA ASP A 69 1.14 9.14 7.88
C ASP A 69 0.21 10.07 7.06
N CYS A 70 -0.67 9.45 6.27
CA CYS A 70 -1.75 10.12 5.54
C CYS A 70 -3.10 9.90 6.27
N ALA A 71 -4.22 10.20 5.59
CA ALA A 71 -5.56 10.09 6.15
C ALA A 71 -6.43 9.10 5.37
N PHE A 72 -5.84 8.04 4.82
CA PHE A 72 -6.59 7.02 4.08
C PHE A 72 -7.44 6.17 5.02
N VAL A 73 -8.68 5.90 4.59
CA VAL A 73 -9.56 4.89 5.21
C VAL A 73 -9.57 3.61 4.38
N THR A 74 -9.42 3.74 3.06
CA THR A 74 -9.33 2.63 2.12
C THR A 74 -8.17 2.86 1.15
N LEU A 75 -7.49 1.79 0.76
CA LEU A 75 -6.47 1.80 -0.30
C LEU A 75 -6.77 0.71 -1.33
N ASP A 76 -7.29 1.14 -2.48
CA ASP A 76 -7.67 0.28 -3.60
C ASP A 76 -6.49 0.11 -4.59
N LEU A 77 -5.43 -0.57 -4.12
CA LEU A 77 -4.16 -0.74 -4.85
C LEU A 77 -4.32 -1.47 -6.19
N TRP A 78 -5.35 -2.32 -6.34
CA TRP A 78 -5.68 -3.02 -7.60
C TRP A 78 -5.84 -2.08 -8.80
N GLN A 79 -6.10 -0.78 -8.55
CA GLN A 79 -6.17 0.24 -9.59
C GLN A 79 -4.79 0.62 -10.19
N MET A 80 -3.67 0.15 -9.63
CA MET A 80 -2.31 0.43 -10.10
C MET A 80 -1.57 -0.87 -10.46
N PRO A 81 -1.86 -1.49 -11.63
CA PRO A 81 -1.42 -2.84 -11.97
C PRO A 81 0.09 -3.05 -12.11
N ASN A 82 0.88 -1.97 -12.17
CA ASN A 82 2.35 -2.03 -12.24
C ASN A 82 3.03 -1.72 -10.90
N LEU A 83 2.27 -1.50 -9.83
CA LEU A 83 2.82 -1.20 -8.52
C LEU A 83 3.61 -2.39 -7.98
N TYR A 84 4.85 -2.12 -7.55
CA TYR A 84 5.73 -3.11 -6.96
C TYR A 84 5.87 -2.92 -5.45
N SER A 85 6.05 -1.67 -4.98
CA SER A 85 6.19 -1.36 -3.55
C SER A 85 5.18 -0.31 -3.09
N CYS A 86 4.55 -0.57 -1.95
CA CYS A 86 3.65 0.38 -1.28
C CYS A 86 4.03 0.53 0.20
N TYR A 87 4.27 1.77 0.63
CA TYR A 87 4.49 2.15 2.01
C TYR A 87 3.34 3.02 2.50
N ALA A 88 2.47 2.45 3.32
CA ALA A 88 1.26 3.10 3.82
C ALA A 88 1.13 2.97 5.35
N GLY A 89 2.26 2.89 6.06
CA GLY A 89 2.30 2.87 7.52
C GLY A 89 1.78 4.16 8.17
N ASP A 90 1.48 4.08 9.46
CA ASP A 90 0.93 5.16 10.30
C ASP A 90 -0.36 5.81 9.75
N ASN A 91 -1.11 5.13 8.86
CA ASN A 91 -2.48 5.52 8.54
C ASN A 91 -3.42 4.94 9.59
N TYR A 92 -3.61 5.67 10.70
CA TYR A 92 -4.35 5.20 11.87
C TYR A 92 -5.82 4.86 11.60
N ASP A 93 -6.44 5.55 10.64
CA ASP A 93 -7.84 5.37 10.25
C ASP A 93 -8.01 4.41 9.05
N LEU A 94 -6.92 3.82 8.54
CA LEU A 94 -6.98 2.87 7.41
C LEU A 94 -7.66 1.58 7.87
N GLU A 95 -8.81 1.27 7.29
CA GLU A 95 -9.61 0.09 7.63
C GLU A 95 -9.44 -1.06 6.64
N THR A 96 -9.21 -0.74 5.36
CA THR A 96 -9.15 -1.71 4.27
C THR A 96 -8.01 -1.41 3.28
N VAL A 97 -7.28 -2.45 2.90
CA VAL A 97 -6.36 -2.43 1.75
C VAL A 97 -6.78 -3.54 0.79
N ASP A 98 -7.01 -3.18 -0.46
CA ASP A 98 -7.37 -4.12 -1.52
C ASP A 98 -6.30 -4.13 -2.62
N ALA A 99 -5.52 -5.21 -2.67
CA ALA A 99 -4.49 -5.44 -3.66
C ALA A 99 -4.80 -6.68 -4.53
N HIS A 100 -6.07 -7.07 -4.68
CA HIS A 100 -6.42 -8.26 -5.48
C HIS A 100 -5.84 -8.18 -6.91
N ASP A 101 -5.45 -9.34 -7.43
CA ASP A 101 -4.89 -9.53 -8.77
C ASP A 101 -3.64 -8.67 -9.09
N MET A 102 -2.98 -8.10 -8.08
CA MET A 102 -1.72 -7.38 -8.23
C MET A 102 -0.53 -8.32 -8.40
N ALA A 103 -0.40 -8.94 -9.57
CA ALA A 103 0.66 -9.92 -9.84
C ALA A 103 2.09 -9.35 -9.73
N ASN A 104 2.27 -8.03 -9.80
CA ASN A 104 3.58 -7.35 -9.71
C ASN A 104 3.97 -6.96 -8.27
N ILE A 105 3.03 -6.77 -7.36
CA ILE A 105 3.32 -6.24 -6.02
C ILE A 105 4.23 -7.22 -5.26
N GLY A 106 5.36 -6.70 -4.80
CA GLY A 106 6.39 -7.44 -4.08
C GLY A 106 6.45 -7.07 -2.60
N ASP A 107 6.28 -5.78 -2.31
CA ASP A 107 6.50 -5.20 -0.99
C ASP A 107 5.29 -4.36 -0.54
N LEU A 108 4.74 -4.72 0.62
CA LEU A 108 3.63 -4.01 1.24
C LEU A 108 3.95 -3.71 2.71
N ASP A 109 4.12 -2.43 3.03
CA ASP A 109 4.34 -1.94 4.39
C ASP A 109 3.10 -1.17 4.88
N LEU A 110 2.44 -1.74 5.89
CA LEU A 110 1.24 -1.26 6.55
C LEU A 110 1.52 -1.10 8.06
N TYR A 111 2.74 -0.72 8.40
CA TYR A 111 3.16 -0.55 9.80
C TYR A 111 2.18 0.32 10.58
N TYR A 112 1.70 -0.21 11.71
CA TYR A 112 0.95 0.53 12.72
C TYR A 112 -0.34 1.20 12.22
N CYS A 113 -0.98 0.62 11.19
CA CYS A 113 -2.34 0.97 10.78
C CYS A 113 -3.36 0.34 11.75
N GLN A 114 -3.61 1.01 12.87
CA GLN A 114 -4.31 0.42 14.02
C GLN A 114 -5.78 0.07 13.78
N SER A 115 -6.41 0.66 12.76
CA SER A 115 -7.80 0.35 12.37
C SER A 115 -7.89 -0.69 11.24
N LEU A 116 -6.75 -1.16 10.72
CA LEU A 116 -6.71 -2.04 9.56
C LEU A 116 -7.17 -3.44 9.96
N THR A 117 -8.32 -3.83 9.42
CA THR A 117 -8.97 -5.12 9.70
C THR A 117 -9.09 -6.00 8.47
N THR A 118 -9.02 -5.42 7.27
CA THR A 118 -9.19 -6.14 6.00
C THR A 118 -7.99 -5.89 5.08
N LEU A 119 -7.38 -6.97 4.59
CA LEU A 119 -6.29 -6.92 3.62
C LEU A 119 -6.49 -8.02 2.55
N ASP A 120 -6.89 -7.64 1.34
CA ASP A 120 -7.00 -8.59 0.22
C ASP A 120 -5.69 -8.62 -0.58
N ILE A 121 -5.07 -9.79 -0.63
CA ILE A 121 -3.85 -10.06 -1.41
C ILE A 121 -4.04 -11.26 -2.36
N SER A 122 -5.28 -11.61 -2.67
CA SER A 122 -5.58 -12.69 -3.60
C SER A 122 -4.98 -12.41 -4.98
N GLY A 123 -4.33 -13.40 -5.60
CA GLY A 123 -3.70 -13.23 -6.92
C GLY A 123 -2.35 -12.50 -6.92
N CYS A 124 -1.85 -12.05 -5.77
CA CYS A 124 -0.51 -11.42 -5.63
C CYS A 124 0.63 -12.44 -5.69
N THR A 125 0.92 -12.96 -6.88
CA THR A 125 1.88 -14.06 -7.08
C THR A 125 3.36 -13.68 -6.86
N ASN A 126 3.70 -12.39 -6.81
CA ASN A 126 5.07 -11.90 -6.62
C ASN A 126 5.34 -11.38 -5.19
N LEU A 127 4.33 -11.43 -4.31
CA LEU A 127 4.43 -10.84 -2.98
C LEU A 127 5.42 -11.61 -2.10
N GLY A 128 6.44 -10.91 -1.62
CA GLY A 128 7.53 -11.46 -0.82
C GLY A 128 7.72 -10.77 0.53
N TYR A 129 7.17 -9.58 0.70
CA TYR A 129 7.31 -8.80 1.93
C TYR A 129 5.98 -8.17 2.33
N ILE A 130 5.47 -8.55 3.50
CA ILE A 130 4.29 -7.95 4.14
C ILE A 130 4.68 -7.55 5.56
N TYR A 131 4.62 -6.25 5.84
CA TYR A 131 4.89 -5.70 7.16
C TYR A 131 3.66 -4.95 7.68
N ALA A 132 2.81 -5.65 8.43
CA ALA A 132 1.59 -5.12 9.02
C ALA A 132 1.62 -5.23 10.55
N TYR A 133 2.78 -4.94 11.14
CA TYR A 133 2.98 -4.93 12.59
C TYR A 133 2.09 -3.86 13.25
N GLY A 134 1.35 -4.21 14.29
CA GLY A 134 0.50 -3.26 15.01
C GLY A 134 -0.86 -2.96 14.37
N CYS A 135 -1.29 -3.78 13.41
CA CYS A 135 -2.64 -3.73 12.83
C CYS A 135 -3.68 -4.47 13.72
N ALA A 136 -4.92 -4.57 13.23
CA ALA A 136 -6.07 -5.09 13.96
C ALA A 136 -6.76 -6.29 13.27
N PHE A 137 -6.00 -7.19 12.64
CA PHE A 137 -6.58 -8.36 11.97
C PHE A 137 -7.23 -9.35 12.95
N ASP A 138 -8.50 -9.69 12.74
CA ASP A 138 -9.12 -10.77 13.50
C ASP A 138 -8.61 -12.16 13.04
N GLU A 139 -8.99 -13.21 13.75
CA GLU A 139 -8.53 -14.59 13.48
C GLU A 139 -8.87 -15.05 12.06
N ALA A 140 -10.07 -14.68 11.57
CA ALA A 140 -10.52 -15.05 10.23
C ALA A 140 -9.70 -14.37 9.14
N MET A 141 -9.39 -13.08 9.30
CA MET A 141 -8.53 -12.37 8.36
C MET A 141 -7.11 -12.91 8.37
N VAL A 142 -6.55 -13.24 9.54
CA VAL A 142 -5.22 -13.85 9.63
C VAL A 142 -5.17 -15.17 8.86
N ASP A 143 -6.16 -16.03 9.04
CA ASP A 143 -6.25 -17.30 8.32
C ASP A 143 -6.42 -17.09 6.81
N GLN A 144 -7.22 -16.11 6.41
CA GLN A 144 -7.40 -15.76 5.00
C GLN A 144 -6.09 -15.26 4.38
N LEU A 145 -5.32 -14.41 5.05
CA LEU A 145 -4.00 -13.96 4.57
C LEU A 145 -3.05 -15.14 4.34
N LEU A 146 -3.02 -16.10 5.28
CA LEU A 146 -2.19 -17.29 5.13
C LEU A 146 -2.70 -18.17 3.97
N ALA A 147 -4.02 -18.30 3.81
CA ALA A 147 -4.63 -19.04 2.71
C ALA A 147 -4.30 -18.42 1.35
N ASP A 148 -4.37 -17.08 1.23
CA ASP A 148 -4.06 -16.36 0.01
C ASP A 148 -2.58 -16.53 -0.37
N LEU A 149 -1.65 -16.40 0.57
CA LEU A 149 -0.24 -16.68 0.31
C LEU A 149 -0.01 -18.13 -0.17
N VAL A 150 -0.73 -19.08 0.42
CA VAL A 150 -0.66 -20.49 0.00
C VAL A 150 -1.22 -20.66 -1.42
N ALA A 151 -2.35 -20.04 -1.74
CA ALA A 151 -3.02 -20.10 -3.04
C ALA A 151 -2.23 -19.39 -4.14
N ASN A 152 -1.61 -18.25 -3.83
CA ASN A 152 -0.75 -17.47 -4.73
C ASN A 152 0.55 -18.21 -5.08
N GLY A 153 0.89 -19.27 -4.33
CA GLY A 153 2.08 -20.08 -4.61
C GLY A 153 3.39 -19.38 -4.25
N THR A 154 3.36 -18.34 -3.42
CA THR A 154 4.54 -17.56 -3.05
C THR A 154 5.51 -18.38 -2.19
N THR A 155 6.80 -18.10 -2.33
CA THR A 155 7.88 -18.81 -1.62
C THR A 155 8.94 -17.83 -1.13
N GLY A 156 9.58 -18.12 0.00
CA GLY A 156 10.73 -17.35 0.47
C GLY A 156 10.40 -15.90 0.85
N GLY A 157 9.34 -15.68 1.64
CA GLY A 157 8.87 -14.35 2.01
C GLY A 157 9.02 -14.00 3.50
N TYR A 158 8.56 -12.81 3.83
CA TYR A 158 8.49 -12.25 5.17
C TYR A 158 7.08 -11.74 5.44
N LEU A 159 6.43 -12.28 6.47
CA LEU A 159 5.12 -11.84 6.94
C LEU A 159 5.22 -11.46 8.42
N ARG A 160 4.90 -10.21 8.74
CA ARG A 160 4.77 -9.76 10.13
C ARG A 160 3.43 -9.10 10.37
N ILE A 161 2.64 -9.73 11.24
CA ILE A 161 1.27 -9.36 11.61
C ILE A 161 1.06 -9.41 13.14
N ASN A 162 2.15 -9.32 13.92
CA ASN A 162 2.09 -9.34 15.38
C ASN A 162 1.93 -7.92 15.97
N SER A 163 1.68 -7.84 17.28
CA SER A 163 1.30 -6.62 18.03
C SER A 163 -0.11 -6.10 17.70
N GLY A 164 -0.43 -4.90 18.19
CA GLY A 164 -1.76 -4.29 18.01
C GLY A 164 -2.85 -5.14 18.66
N SER A 165 -3.98 -5.26 17.96
CA SER A 165 -5.06 -6.17 18.33
C SER A 165 -5.19 -7.35 17.37
N SER A 166 -4.15 -7.62 16.57
CA SER A 166 -4.15 -8.75 15.64
C SER A 166 -4.26 -10.08 16.39
N ALA A 167 -5.09 -11.00 15.93
CA ALA A 167 -5.25 -12.32 16.52
C ALA A 167 -4.10 -13.27 16.14
N PRO A 168 -3.85 -14.35 16.91
CA PRO A 168 -3.10 -15.49 16.39
C PRO A 168 -3.88 -16.19 15.25
N PRO A 169 -3.22 -16.97 14.38
CA PRO A 169 -3.90 -17.90 13.48
C PRO A 169 -4.73 -18.94 14.25
N SER A 170 -5.80 -19.45 13.64
CA SER A 170 -6.63 -20.48 14.27
C SER A 170 -5.90 -21.83 14.42
N ASP A 171 -6.35 -22.65 15.37
CA ASP A 171 -5.89 -24.02 15.59
C ASP A 171 -7.05 -25.01 15.34
N PRO A 172 -6.94 -25.96 14.37
CA PRO A 172 -5.72 -26.34 13.65
C PRO A 172 -5.50 -25.68 12.29
N ASP A 173 -6.51 -25.03 11.70
CA ASP A 173 -6.51 -24.72 10.26
C ASP A 173 -5.51 -23.62 9.89
N GLY A 174 -5.50 -22.49 10.60
CA GLY A 174 -4.53 -21.41 10.41
C GLY A 174 -3.08 -21.85 10.64
N LEU A 175 -2.84 -22.65 11.69
CA LEU A 175 -1.52 -23.22 11.98
C LEU A 175 -1.04 -24.19 10.88
N ALA A 176 -1.94 -24.94 10.25
CA ALA A 176 -1.59 -25.80 9.12
C ALA A 176 -1.16 -24.98 7.89
N LEU A 177 -1.86 -23.90 7.58
CA LEU A 177 -1.47 -22.97 6.50
C LEU A 177 -0.12 -22.32 6.76
N LYS A 178 0.11 -21.85 8.00
CA LYS A 178 1.41 -21.33 8.44
C LYS A 178 2.53 -22.35 8.24
N ALA A 179 2.30 -23.62 8.61
CA ALA A 179 3.31 -24.68 8.43
C ALA A 179 3.68 -24.87 6.95
N VAL A 180 2.69 -24.86 6.05
CA VAL A 180 2.92 -24.92 4.59
C VAL A 180 3.80 -23.75 4.13
N LEU A 181 3.56 -22.53 4.60
CA LEU A 181 4.36 -21.36 4.23
C LEU A 181 5.78 -21.43 4.79
N ILE A 182 5.96 -21.92 6.02
CA ILE A 182 7.29 -22.15 6.61
C ILE A 182 8.08 -23.17 5.76
N ASP A 183 7.46 -24.27 5.32
CA ASP A 183 8.08 -25.25 4.42
C ASP A 183 8.46 -24.64 3.06
N ARG A 184 7.72 -23.60 2.62
CA ARG A 184 8.04 -22.78 1.45
C ARG A 184 9.06 -21.67 1.71
N GLY A 185 9.65 -21.62 2.90
CA GLY A 185 10.72 -20.68 3.28
C GLY A 185 10.23 -19.32 3.80
N TRP A 186 8.97 -19.19 4.20
CA TRP A 186 8.47 -17.95 4.81
C TRP A 186 8.92 -17.78 6.25
N ASN A 187 9.27 -16.54 6.60
CA ASN A 187 9.41 -16.09 7.99
C ASN A 187 8.11 -15.42 8.43
N ILE A 188 7.37 -16.05 9.36
CA ILE A 188 6.05 -15.57 9.80
C ILE A 188 6.09 -15.21 11.28
N TYR A 189 5.71 -13.96 11.58
CA TYR A 189 5.59 -13.42 12.94
C TYR A 189 4.13 -13.00 13.17
N HIS A 190 3.46 -13.67 14.10
CA HIS A 190 2.09 -13.39 14.55
C HIS A 190 2.04 -13.37 16.09
N ASN A 191 0.91 -12.97 16.67
CA ASN A 191 0.71 -12.97 18.13
C ASN A 191 0.55 -14.36 18.73
#